data_AF-A0A2K8PHG2-F1
#
_entry.id   AF-A0A2K8PHG2-F1
#
_cell.length_a   1.000
_cell.length_b   1.000
_cell.length_c   1.000
_cell.angle_alpha   90.00
_cell.angle_beta   90.00
_cell.angle_gamma   90.00
#
_symmetry.space_group_name_H-M   'P 1'
#
loop_
_entity.id
_entity.type
_entity.pdbx_description
1 polymer ?
#
loop_
_entity_poly.entity_id
_entity_poly.type
_entity_poly.pdbx_seq_one_letter_code
_entity_poly.pdbx_strand_id
1 'polypeptide(L)'
;MKKLKAVILAAAAVAGLTVAATPAQASTCEAGGGGLYICEYGVTKHALPGGEKEQFLVGTDNAMWTRFTTAGKWSSWVSLGGPVKSKISIQERPDPDHPYAITIYATGQWDKAWGRTRLAPGLEWTPFDCLKCPEAE
;
A
#
# COMPACT_ATOMS: atom_id res chain seq x y z
N MET A 1 16.19 -34.16 56.15
CA MET A 1 14.84 -34.56 55.70
C MET A 1 14.90 -34.85 54.19
N LYS A 2 14.49 -36.08 53.82
CA LYS A 2 14.11 -36.64 52.49
C LYS A 2 14.80 -36.06 51.24
N LYS A 3 15.89 -36.66 50.74
CA LYS A 3 15.94 -37.74 49.71
C LYS A 3 15.18 -37.39 48.40
N LEU A 4 15.90 -36.92 47.38
CA LEU A 4 15.48 -36.99 45.98
C LEU A 4 16.36 -38.01 45.27
N LYS A 5 15.72 -39.10 44.81
CA LYS A 5 16.30 -40.17 44.01
C LYS A 5 16.28 -39.76 42.54
N ALA A 6 17.30 -40.23 41.81
CA ALA A 6 17.61 -39.97 40.41
C ALA A 6 16.47 -40.23 39.42
N VAL A 7 16.49 -39.51 38.29
CA VAL A 7 16.26 -40.10 36.96
C VAL A 7 17.25 -39.45 35.99
N ILE A 8 18.18 -40.26 35.49
CA ILE A 8 19.03 -39.94 34.34
C ILE A 8 18.16 -40.17 33.11
N LEU A 9 17.86 -39.10 32.37
CA LEU A 9 17.43 -39.21 30.98
C LEU A 9 18.61 -38.81 30.11
N ALA A 10 19.27 -39.81 29.53
CA ALA A 10 20.07 -39.58 28.34
C ALA A 10 19.11 -39.24 27.21
N ALA A 11 19.12 -38.00 26.75
CA ALA A 11 18.52 -37.61 25.48
C ALA A 11 19.56 -36.76 24.73
N ALA A 12 19.85 -37.19 23.51
CA ALA A 12 20.90 -36.67 22.64
C ALA A 12 20.85 -35.14 22.49
N ALA A 13 22.02 -34.52 22.46
CA ALA A 13 22.16 -33.11 22.10
C ALA A 13 21.65 -32.89 20.67
N VAL A 14 20.54 -32.18 20.54
CA VAL A 14 20.19 -31.50 19.28
C VAL A 14 20.54 -30.05 19.52
N ALA A 15 21.60 -29.56 18.87
CA ALA A 15 21.88 -28.14 18.81
C ALA A 15 20.68 -27.46 18.14
N GLY A 16 19.81 -26.85 18.95
CA GLY A 16 18.69 -26.07 18.46
C GLY A 16 19.21 -24.80 17.80
N LEU A 17 19.36 -24.81 16.48
CA LEU A 17 19.44 -23.59 15.69
C LEU A 17 18.08 -22.90 15.79
N THR A 18 17.94 -21.95 16.71
CA THR A 18 16.85 -20.98 16.62
C THR A 18 17.15 -20.08 15.43
N VAL A 19 16.50 -20.33 14.29
CA VAL A 19 16.48 -19.35 13.20
C VAL A 19 15.66 -18.16 13.71
N ALA A 20 16.33 -17.11 14.18
CA ALA A 20 15.69 -15.82 14.33
C ALA A 20 15.24 -15.42 12.91
N ALA A 21 13.94 -15.51 12.64
CA ALA A 21 13.39 -15.01 11.40
C ALA A 21 13.67 -13.51 11.34
N THR A 22 14.65 -13.10 10.55
CA THR A 22 14.78 -11.71 10.16
C THR A 22 13.44 -11.31 9.57
N PRO A 23 12.74 -10.27 10.08
CA PRO A 23 11.51 -9.84 9.45
C PRO A 23 11.84 -9.55 7.98
N ALA A 24 11.10 -10.18 7.06
CA ALA A 24 11.21 -9.89 5.64
C ALA A 24 10.78 -8.43 5.47
N GLN A 25 11.75 -7.52 5.56
CA GLN A 25 11.53 -6.12 5.26
C GLN A 25 11.18 -6.07 3.78
N ALA A 26 10.01 -5.52 3.47
CA ALA A 26 9.62 -5.35 2.09
C ALA A 26 10.71 -4.53 1.39
N SER A 27 11.19 -5.03 0.25
CA SER A 27 12.26 -4.36 -0.48
C SER A 27 11.80 -2.96 -0.91
N THR A 28 12.74 -2.01 -0.92
CA THR A 28 12.48 -0.64 -1.38
C THR A 28 12.88 -0.51 -2.84
N CYS A 29 11.99 0.07 -3.64
CA CYS A 29 12.17 0.31 -5.07
C CYS A 29 12.03 1.79 -5.40
N GLU A 30 12.53 2.22 -6.56
CA GLU A 30 12.45 3.60 -7.02
C GLU A 30 11.56 3.73 -8.27
N ALA A 31 10.67 4.72 -8.25
CA ALA A 31 9.83 5.08 -9.40
C ALA A 31 10.34 6.35 -10.12
N GLY A 32 11.51 6.88 -9.74
CA GLY A 32 12.07 8.14 -10.24
C GLY A 32 11.46 9.38 -9.56
N GLY A 33 12.08 10.55 -9.72
CA GLY A 33 11.65 11.79 -9.07
C GLY A 33 11.64 11.71 -7.54
N GLY A 34 12.54 10.90 -6.95
CA GLY A 34 12.63 10.64 -5.51
C GLY A 34 11.55 9.72 -4.94
N GLY A 35 10.69 9.12 -5.77
CA GLY A 35 9.62 8.23 -5.31
C GLY A 35 10.15 6.88 -4.88
N LEU A 36 10.32 6.68 -3.57
CA LEU A 36 10.61 5.38 -2.96
C LEU A 36 9.30 4.66 -2.65
N TYR A 37 9.22 3.38 -2.97
CA TYR A 37 8.01 2.60 -2.78
C TYR A 37 8.29 1.17 -2.36
N ILE A 38 7.29 0.53 -1.78
CA ILE A 38 7.34 -0.88 -1.38
C ILE A 38 7.29 -1.74 -2.65
N CYS A 39 8.39 -2.43 -2.97
CA CYS A 39 8.55 -3.16 -4.24
C CYS A 39 7.40 -4.15 -4.49
N GLU A 40 6.96 -4.85 -3.44
CA GLU A 40 5.88 -5.84 -3.51
C GLU A 40 4.56 -5.22 -4.01
N TYR A 41 4.29 -3.96 -3.66
CA TYR A 41 3.06 -3.27 -4.05
C TYR A 41 3.16 -2.68 -5.47
N GLY A 42 4.36 -2.46 -5.98
CA GLY A 42 4.58 -2.02 -7.36
C GLY A 42 4.08 -0.60 -7.65
N VAL A 43 4.14 -0.24 -8.94
CA VAL A 43 3.55 0.99 -9.47
C VAL A 43 2.32 0.64 -10.30
N THR A 44 1.18 1.24 -9.97
CA THR A 44 -0.05 1.17 -10.76
C THR A 44 -0.07 2.36 -11.73
N LYS A 45 -0.32 2.10 -13.01
CA LYS A 45 -0.32 3.10 -14.08
C LYS A 45 -1.75 3.37 -14.53
N HIS A 46 -2.02 4.62 -14.88
CA HIS A 46 -3.30 5.08 -15.39
C HIS A 46 -3.07 6.05 -16.56
N ALA A 47 -3.97 6.04 -17.54
CA ALA A 47 -3.92 6.95 -18.69
C ALA A 47 -4.95 8.05 -18.48
N LEU A 48 -4.54 9.30 -18.65
CA LEU A 48 -5.45 10.44 -18.60
C LEU A 48 -6.01 10.75 -20.01
N PRO A 49 -7.19 11.38 -20.09
CA PRO A 49 -7.88 11.62 -21.38
C PRO A 49 -7.08 12.47 -22.37
N GLY A 50 -6.22 13.37 -21.89
CA GLY A 50 -5.35 14.21 -22.72
C GLY A 50 -4.08 13.49 -23.22
N GLY A 51 -3.92 12.20 -22.94
CA GLY A 51 -2.74 11.40 -23.28
C GLY A 51 -1.62 11.47 -22.24
N GLU A 52 -1.79 12.25 -21.17
CA GLU A 52 -0.90 12.24 -20.02
C GLU A 52 -0.92 10.89 -19.29
N LYS A 53 0.15 10.62 -18.57
CA LYS A 53 0.30 9.41 -17.76
C LYS A 53 0.17 9.77 -16.29
N GLU A 54 -0.51 8.93 -15.53
CA GLU A 54 -0.63 9.04 -14.09
C GLU A 54 -0.10 7.76 -13.45
N GLN A 55 0.59 7.89 -12.32
CA GLN A 55 1.19 6.79 -11.57
C GLN A 55 0.75 6.84 -10.13
N PHE A 56 0.47 5.67 -9.59
CA PHE A 56 0.14 5.46 -8.19
C PHE A 56 1.07 4.43 -7.58
N LEU A 57 1.51 4.66 -6.36
CA LEU A 57 2.32 3.71 -5.59
C LEU A 57 2.04 3.83 -4.10
N VAL A 58 2.49 2.85 -3.33
CA VAL A 58 2.53 2.93 -1.88
C VAL A 58 3.96 3.18 -1.43
N GLY A 59 4.17 4.31 -0.76
CA GLY A 59 5.46 4.73 -0.25
C GLY A 59 5.96 3.84 0.88
N THR A 60 7.24 3.99 1.23
CA THR A 60 7.83 3.31 2.41
C THR A 60 7.23 3.78 3.73
N ASP A 61 6.47 4.88 3.71
CA ASP A 61 5.66 5.42 4.80
C ASP A 61 4.25 4.78 4.89
N ASN A 62 3.94 3.80 4.04
CA ASN A 62 2.63 3.18 3.89
C ASN A 62 1.51 4.15 3.43
N ALA A 63 1.85 5.32 2.87
CA ALA A 63 0.87 6.20 2.25
C ALA A 63 0.73 5.88 0.75
N MET A 64 -0.46 6.12 0.20
CA MET A 64 -0.71 6.15 -1.24
C MET A 64 -0.17 7.46 -1.79
N TRP A 65 0.52 7.39 -2.93
CA TRP A 65 1.06 8.56 -3.62
C TRP A 65 0.65 8.55 -5.08
N THR A 66 0.50 9.75 -5.65
CA THR A 66 0.29 9.94 -7.08
C THR A 66 1.24 10.95 -7.68
N ARG A 67 1.49 10.82 -8.98
CA ARG A 67 2.02 11.90 -9.82
C ARG A 67 1.53 11.71 -11.25
N PHE A 68 1.57 12.77 -12.03
CA PHE A 68 1.17 12.74 -13.43
C PHE A 68 2.14 13.51 -14.32
N THR A 69 2.02 13.33 -15.62
CA THR A 69 2.78 14.13 -16.59
C THR A 69 2.00 15.37 -17.00
N THR A 70 2.67 16.48 -17.27
CA THR A 70 2.13 17.64 -18.00
C THR A 70 3.13 18.01 -19.09
N ALA A 71 2.66 18.07 -20.34
CA ALA A 71 3.54 18.30 -21.50
C ALA A 71 4.81 17.40 -21.50
N GLY A 72 4.62 16.12 -21.15
CA GLY A 72 5.70 15.11 -21.10
C GLY A 72 6.62 15.16 -19.88
N LYS A 73 6.44 16.11 -18.94
CA LYS A 73 7.24 16.20 -17.71
C LYS A 73 6.46 15.68 -16.51
N TRP A 74 7.09 14.85 -15.68
CA TRP A 74 6.49 14.37 -14.43
C TRP A 74 6.37 15.49 -13.39
N SER A 75 5.22 15.53 -12.71
CA SER A 75 5.03 16.33 -11.50
C SER A 75 5.82 15.77 -10.32
N SER A 76 5.89 16.54 -9.23
CA SER A 76 6.29 15.99 -7.93
C SER A 76 5.27 14.97 -7.44
N TRP A 77 5.70 14.07 -6.56
CA TRP A 77 4.81 13.13 -5.87
C TRP A 77 3.90 13.86 -4.89
N VAL A 78 2.63 13.47 -4.86
CA VAL A 78 1.59 14.02 -3.98
C VAL A 78 1.00 12.89 -3.15
N SER A 79 0.96 13.07 -1.83
CA SER A 79 0.39 12.09 -0.91
C SER A 79 -1.14 12.11 -0.99
N LEU A 80 -1.72 10.93 -0.96
CA LEU A 80 -3.17 10.69 -0.97
C LEU A 80 -3.65 10.07 0.35
N GLY A 81 -2.77 9.94 1.35
CA GLY A 81 -3.10 9.40 2.67
C GLY A 81 -2.81 7.91 2.83
N GLY A 82 -3.12 7.39 4.02
CA GLY A 82 -2.76 6.05 4.47
C GLY A 82 -3.08 5.91 5.97
N PRO A 83 -2.67 4.81 6.63
CA PRO A 83 -1.80 3.75 6.11
C PRO A 83 -2.53 2.67 5.29
N VAL A 84 -1.83 2.13 4.29
CA VAL A 84 -2.25 0.97 3.48
C VAL A 84 -1.13 -0.07 3.37
N LYS A 85 -1.50 -1.33 3.12
CA LYS A 85 -0.62 -2.50 3.12
C LYS A 85 -0.85 -3.42 1.91
N SER A 86 -1.22 -2.84 0.76
CA SER A 86 -1.33 -3.57 -0.49
C SER A 86 -1.06 -2.67 -1.68
N LYS A 87 -0.90 -3.28 -2.86
CA LYS A 87 -0.94 -2.58 -4.14
C LYS A 87 -2.22 -1.74 -4.27
N ILE A 88 -2.09 -0.56 -4.88
CA ILE A 88 -3.21 0.32 -5.23
C ILE A 88 -3.95 -0.26 -6.44
N SER A 89 -5.26 -0.42 -6.29
CA SER A 89 -6.22 -0.70 -7.35
C SER A 89 -6.91 0.57 -7.79
N ILE A 90 -7.26 0.63 -9.08
CA ILE A 90 -8.05 1.71 -9.67
C ILE A 90 -9.37 1.10 -10.14
N GLN A 91 -10.46 1.77 -9.81
CA GLN A 91 -11.79 1.49 -10.32
C GLN A 91 -12.26 2.72 -11.11
N GLU A 92 -12.42 2.54 -12.41
CA GLU A 92 -13.10 3.51 -13.27
C GLU A 92 -14.58 3.58 -12.86
N ARG A 93 -15.09 4.78 -12.62
CA ARG A 93 -16.48 5.04 -12.23
C ARG A 93 -17.10 6.15 -13.08
N PRO A 94 -17.12 6.01 -14.41
CA PRO A 94 -17.72 7.03 -15.26
C PRO A 94 -19.21 7.18 -14.94
N ASP A 95 -19.65 8.42 -14.80
CA ASP A 95 -21.06 8.80 -14.79
C ASP A 95 -21.33 9.86 -15.87
N PRO A 96 -22.59 10.19 -16.20
CA PRO A 96 -22.92 11.13 -17.28
C PRO A 96 -22.28 12.51 -17.14
N ASP A 97 -22.07 12.99 -15.91
CA ASP A 97 -21.45 14.28 -15.61
C ASP A 97 -19.92 14.16 -15.45
N HIS A 98 -19.43 12.96 -15.11
CA HIS A 98 -18.02 12.68 -14.80
C HIS A 98 -17.49 11.45 -15.55
N PRO A 99 -17.22 11.54 -16.86
CA PRO A 99 -16.80 10.40 -17.68
C PRO A 99 -15.41 9.85 -17.33
N TYR A 100 -14.65 10.56 -16.47
CA TYR A 100 -13.28 10.23 -16.08
C TYR A 100 -13.13 10.09 -14.57
N ALA A 101 -14.25 9.85 -13.87
CA ALA A 101 -14.22 9.63 -12.43
C ALA A 101 -13.55 8.29 -12.11
N ILE A 102 -12.67 8.32 -11.11
CA ILE A 102 -11.96 7.14 -10.61
C ILE A 102 -12.03 7.05 -9.10
N THR A 103 -12.02 5.81 -8.61
CA THR A 103 -11.76 5.51 -7.20
C THR A 103 -10.48 4.70 -7.11
N ILE A 104 -9.51 5.20 -6.34
CA ILE A 104 -8.31 4.45 -5.98
C ILE A 104 -8.49 3.84 -4.60
N TYR A 105 -7.98 2.65 -4.39
CA TYR A 105 -8.03 2.01 -3.08
C TYR A 105 -6.92 0.99 -2.88
N ALA A 106 -6.60 0.74 -1.63
CA ALA A 106 -5.73 -0.34 -1.18
C ALA A 106 -6.27 -0.92 0.13
N THR A 107 -5.85 -2.13 0.48
CA THR A 107 -6.16 -2.73 1.78
C THR A 107 -5.40 -1.98 2.85
N GLY A 108 -6.10 -1.48 3.87
CA GLY A 108 -5.52 -0.75 4.98
C GLY A 108 -5.85 -1.37 6.33
N GLN A 109 -6.17 -0.51 7.30
CA GLN A 109 -6.57 -0.93 8.63
C GLN A 109 -7.82 -1.83 8.58
N TRP A 110 -7.86 -2.82 9.49
CA TRP A 110 -8.93 -3.82 9.61
C TRP A 110 -9.19 -4.65 8.35
N ASP A 111 -8.18 -4.77 7.48
CA ASP A 111 -8.28 -5.47 6.20
C ASP A 111 -9.41 -4.93 5.30
N LYS A 112 -9.75 -3.65 5.48
CA LYS A 112 -10.75 -2.95 4.67
C LYS A 112 -10.11 -2.18 3.53
N ALA A 113 -10.92 -1.85 2.53
CA ALA A 113 -10.52 -0.99 1.43
C ALA A 113 -10.54 0.47 1.88
N TRP A 114 -9.39 1.12 1.84
CA TRP A 114 -9.22 2.54 2.09
C TRP A 114 -8.80 3.25 0.82
N GLY A 115 -9.29 4.45 0.60
CA GLY A 115 -9.06 5.11 -0.68
C GLY A 115 -9.68 6.47 -0.81
N ARG A 116 -9.67 6.95 -2.05
CA ARG A 116 -10.19 8.26 -2.45
C ARG A 116 -10.87 8.15 -3.81
N THR A 117 -11.83 9.03 -4.05
CA THR A 117 -12.44 9.24 -5.36
C THR A 117 -12.03 10.60 -5.90
N ARG A 118 -11.87 10.70 -7.22
CA ARG A 118 -11.76 11.98 -7.93
C ARG A 118 -12.72 11.93 -9.11
N LEU A 119 -13.49 12.99 -9.30
CA LEU A 119 -14.54 13.03 -10.33
C LEU A 119 -14.01 13.37 -11.73
N ALA A 120 -12.89 14.10 -11.83
CA ALA A 120 -12.23 14.32 -13.11
C ALA A 120 -10.74 14.64 -12.90
N PRO A 121 -9.87 14.40 -13.90
CA PRO A 121 -8.48 14.85 -13.86
C PRO A 121 -8.38 16.33 -13.48
N GLY A 122 -7.47 16.65 -12.55
CA GLY A 122 -7.26 18.02 -12.07
C GLY A 122 -8.25 18.50 -11.00
N LEU A 123 -9.32 17.76 -10.71
CA LEU A 123 -10.17 18.03 -9.54
C LEU A 123 -9.53 17.47 -8.27
N GLU A 124 -9.97 18.02 -7.14
CA GLU A 124 -9.58 17.55 -5.82
C GLU A 124 -10.04 16.11 -5.58
N TRP A 125 -9.23 15.39 -4.81
CA TRP A 125 -9.60 14.07 -4.31
C TRP A 125 -10.54 14.23 -3.10
N THR A 126 -11.49 13.33 -2.96
CA THR A 126 -12.26 13.20 -1.71
C THR A 126 -11.32 12.96 -0.53
N PRO A 127 -11.77 13.19 0.72
CA PRO A 127 -11.06 12.73 1.90
C PRO A 127 -10.66 11.25 1.79
N PHE A 128 -9.52 10.91 2.41
CA PHE A 128 -9.08 9.51 2.51
C PHE A 128 -9.99 8.81 3.51
N ASP A 129 -10.68 7.77 3.06
CA ASP A 129 -11.74 7.15 3.85
C ASP A 129 -11.81 5.64 3.61
N CYS A 130 -12.45 4.94 4.53
CA CYS A 130 -12.74 3.53 4.42
C CYS A 130 -13.99 3.30 3.55
N LEU A 131 -13.77 2.84 2.33
CA LEU A 131 -14.81 2.70 1.30
C LEU A 131 -15.83 1.57 1.59
N LYS A 132 -15.49 0.66 2.52
CA LYS A 132 -16.32 -0.50 2.92
C LYS A 132 -16.27 -0.75 4.43
N CYS A 133 -16.22 0.31 5.22
CA CYS A 133 -16.44 0.18 6.67
C CYS A 133 -17.94 0.26 6.96
N PRO A 134 -18.45 -0.49 7.94
CA PRO A 134 -19.74 -0.14 8.51
C PRO A 134 -19.67 1.33 8.97
N GLU A 135 -20.72 2.11 8.69
CA GLU A 135 -20.83 3.46 9.23
C GLU A 135 -20.62 3.37 10.74
N ALA A 136 -19.77 4.23 11.30
CA ALA A 136 -19.64 4.32 12.74
C ALA A 136 -21.02 4.69 13.29
N GLU A 137 -21.63 3.77 14.05
CA GLU A 137 -22.82 4.06 14.86
C GLU A 137 -22.54 5.19 15.86
#